data_AF-A0A3C1SNB3-F1
#
_entry.id   AF-A0A3C1SNB3-F1
#
_cell.length_a   1.000
_cell.length_b   1.000
_cell.length_c   1.000
_cell.angle_alpha   90.00
_cell.angle_beta   90.00
_cell.angle_gamma   90.00
#
_symmetry.space_group_name_H-M   'P 1'
#
loop_
_entity.id
_entity.type
_entity.pdbx_description
1 polymer ?
#
loop_
_entity_poly.entity_id
_entity_poly.type
_entity_poly.pdbx_seq_one_letter_code
_entity_poly.pdbx_strand_id
1 'polypeptide(L)' 'MKTIGLLGGMSWESTVPYYRQINQAVKDRLGGLHSAKIVLYSVDFAEIEYLQRIG' A
#
# COMPACT_ATOMS: atom_id res chain seq x y z
N MET A 1 11.24 -7.43 11.50
CA MET A 1 9.99 -6.71 11.15
C MET A 1 8.90 -7.73 10.81
N LYS A 2 7.64 -7.46 11.19
CA LYS A 2 6.48 -8.23 10.71
C LYS A 2 6.15 -7.83 9.27
N THR A 3 5.57 -8.73 8.50
CA THR A 3 5.05 -8.41 7.15
C THR A 3 3.71 -7.69 7.30
N ILE A 4 3.52 -6.59 6.58
CA ILE A 4 2.22 -5.88 6.52
C ILE A 4 1.51 -6.22 5.21
N GLY A 5 0.20 -6.50 5.30
CA GLY A 5 -0.68 -6.59 4.14
C GLY A 5 -1.33 -5.23 3.87
N LEU A 6 -1.21 -4.74 2.64
CA LEU A 6 -1.90 -3.54 2.15
C LEU A 6 -2.98 -3.97 1.17
N LEU A 7 -4.23 -3.58 1.44
CA LEU A 7 -5.31 -3.62 0.45
C LEU A 7 -5.39 -2.22 -0.17
N GLY A 8 -4.85 -2.08 -1.39
CA GLY A 8 -4.75 -0.82 -2.10
C GLY A 8 -5.54 -0.83 -3.40
N GLY A 9 -5.33 0.19 -4.24
CA GLY A 9 -6.07 0.36 -5.49
C GLY A 9 -7.40 1.08 -5.33
N MET A 10 -7.61 1.85 -4.24
CA MET A 10 -8.85 2.60 -3.99
C MET A 10 -8.62 4.11 -3.72
N SER A 11 -7.95 4.86 -4.59
CA SER A 11 -7.39 4.50 -5.90
C SER A 11 -5.92 4.03 -5.83
N TRP A 12 -5.32 3.70 -6.97
CA TRP A 12 -3.91 3.27 -7.00
C TRP A 12 -2.96 4.45 -6.70
N GLU A 13 -3.31 5.67 -7.11
CA GLU A 13 -2.54 6.89 -6.85
C GLU A 13 -2.36 7.14 -5.35
N SER A 14 -3.40 6.86 -4.55
CA SER A 14 -3.36 6.99 -3.09
C SER A 14 -2.60 5.85 -2.40
N THR A 15 -2.38 4.72 -3.10
CA THR A 15 -1.63 3.57 -2.56
C THR A 15 -0.10 3.80 -2.63
N VAL A 16 0.37 4.49 -3.67
CA VAL A 16 1.80 4.83 -3.86
C VAL A 16 2.42 5.52 -2.63
N PRO A 17 1.82 6.56 -2.02
CA PRO A 17 2.40 7.20 -0.85
C PRO A 17 2.48 6.27 0.37
N TYR A 18 1.55 5.33 0.57
CA TYR A 18 1.66 4.32 1.64
C TYR A 18 2.90 3.46 1.45
N TYR A 19 3.08 2.87 0.25
CA TYR A 19 4.26 2.06 -0.04
C TYR A 19 5.56 2.86 0.17
N ARG A 20 5.61 4.10 -0.31
CA ARG A 20 6.78 4.97 -0.17
C ARG A 20 7.10 5.29 1.30
N GLN A 21 6.11 5.77 2.05
CA GLN A 21 6.30 6.19 3.44
C GLN A 21 6.68 5.02 4.34
N ILE A 22 6.09 3.84 4.15
CA ILE A 22 6.42 2.65 4.92
C ILE A 22 7.88 2.23 4.67
N ASN A 23 8.32 2.21 3.41
CA ASN A 23 9.71 1.89 3.09
C ASN A 23 10.68 2.94 3.61
N GLN A 24 10.34 4.23 3.50
CA GLN A 24 11.16 5.31 4.03
C GLN A 24 11.33 5.18 5.55
N ALA A 25 10.25 4.95 6.29
CA ALA A 25 10.31 4.76 7.73
C ALA A 25 11.16 3.55 8.16
N VAL A 26 11.11 2.44 7.40
CA VAL A 26 11.97 1.27 7.65
C VAL A 26 13.44 1.59 7.37
N LYS A 27 13.72 2.29 6.26
CA LYS A 27 15.08 2.74 5.93
C LYS A 27 15.62 3.70 6.98
N ASP A 28 14.83 4.66 7.44
CA ASP A 28 15.24 5.65 8.45
C ASP A 28 15.57 4.99 9.80
N ARG A 29 14.85 3.92 10.14
CA ARG A 29 15.05 3.20 11.40
C ARG A 29 16.18 2.17 11.37
N LEU A 30 16.38 1.47 10.25
CA LEU A 30 17.33 0.36 10.16
C LEU A 30 18.58 0.69 9.34
N GLY A 31 18.57 1.77 8.56
CA GLY A 31 19.69 2.22 7.74
C GLY A 31 19.96 1.34 6.50
N GLY A 32 21.05 1.68 5.80
CA GLY A 32 21.55 0.92 4.66
C GLY A 32 20.52 0.76 3.54
N LEU A 33 20.38 -0.49 3.07
CA LEU A 33 19.45 -0.89 2.01
C LEU A 33 18.22 -1.62 2.56
N HIS A 34 17.87 -1.42 3.83
CA HIS A 34 16.68 -2.02 4.40
C HIS A 34 15.40 -1.42 3.81
N SER A 35 14.46 -2.31 3.48
CA SER A 35 13.11 -2.01 3.00
C SER A 35 12.08 -2.78 3.81
N ALA A 36 10.81 -2.38 3.71
CA ALA A 36 9.73 -3.01 4.44
C ALA A 36 9.29 -4.32 3.77
N LYS A 37 8.93 -5.33 4.58
CA LYS A 37 8.24 -6.54 4.11
C LYS A 37 6.75 -6.22 3.89
N ILE A 38 6.34 -6.07 2.63
CA ILE A 38 4.98 -5.68 2.25
C ILE A 38 4.40 -6.71 1.28
N VAL A 39 3.15 -7.11 1.50
CA VAL A 39 2.29 -7.73 0.48
C VAL A 39 1.21 -6.72 0.12
N LEU A 40 1.11 -6.34 -1.14
CA LEU A 40 0.09 -5.41 -1.64
C LEU A 40 -0.89 -6.18 -2.53
N TYR A 41 -2.16 -6.17 -2.16
CA TYR A 41 -3.25 -6.56 -3.04
C TYR A 41 -3.88 -5.28 -3.58
N SER A 42 -3.68 -5.01 -4.88
CA SER A 42 -4.24 -3.84 -5.55
C SER A 42 -5.48 -4.27 -6.33
N VAL A 43 -6.64 -3.76 -5.93
CA VAL A 43 -7.90 -4.01 -6.65
C VAL A 43 -7.99 -3.15 -7.91
N ASP A 44 -8.88 -3.52 -8.82
CA ASP A 44 -9.39 -2.59 -9.83
C ASP A 44 -10.37 -1.63 -9.15
N PHE A 45 -10.04 -0.34 -9.13
CA PHE A 45 -10.88 0.65 -8.46
C PHE A 45 -12.25 0.78 -9.12
N ALA A 46 -12.36 0.56 -10.44
CA ALA A 46 -13.62 0.71 -11.14
C ALA A 46 -14.69 -0.26 -10.62
N GLU A 47 -14.31 -1.49 -10.31
CA GLU A 47 -15.20 -2.49 -9.72
C GLU A 47 -15.70 -2.06 -8.34
N ILE A 48 -14.80 -1.57 -7.49
CA ILE A 48 -15.13 -1.10 -6.14
C ILE A 48 -16.01 0.13 -6.17
N GLU A 49 -15.70 1.09 -7.05
CA GLU A 49 -16.44 2.33 -7.21
C GLU A 49 -17.88 2.06 -7.66
N TYR A 50 -18.06 1.14 -8.60
CA TYR A 50 -19.39 0.70 -9.02
C TYR A 50 -20.19 0.11 -7.85
N LEU A 51 -19.60 -0.82 -7.08
CA LEU A 51 -20.26 -1.42 -5.91
C LEU A 51 -20.63 -0.38 -4.85
N GLN A 52 -19.76 0.60 -4.60
CA GLN A 52 -20.02 1.70 -3.66
C GLN A 52 -21.20 2.58 -4.07
N ARG A 53 -21.42 2.77 -5.38
CA ARG A 53 -22.55 3.55 -5.88
C ARG A 53 -23.89 2.84 -5.71
N ILE A 54 -23.91 1.51 -5.84
CA ILE A 54 -25.15 0.74 -5.91
C ILE A 54 -25.68 0.25 -4.55
N GLY A 55 -24.83 0.21 -3.51
CA GLY A 55 -25.24 -0.03 -2.11
C GLY A 55 -25.80 -1.41 -1.82
#